data_AF-A0A2G4ILC5-F1
#
_entry.id   AF-A0A2G4ILC5-F1
#
_cell.length_a   1.000
_cell.length_b   1.000
_cell.length_c   1.000
_cell.angle_alpha   90.00
_cell.angle_beta   90.00
_cell.angle_gamma   90.00
#
_symmetry.space_group_name_H-M   'P 1'
#
loop_
_entity.id
_entity.type
_entity.pdbx_description
1 polymer ?
#
loop_
_entity_poly.entity_id
_entity_poly.type
_entity_poly.pdbx_seq_one_letter_code
_entity_poly.pdbx_strand_id
1 'polypeptide(L)'
;MHDECDALFVFVAMESLRALCDQRFSAGPGVKTPATSQPVFDQMRLSRRLNIQHGLKPNPAVKPLPLTHDLVYSRADLVNEYWQPKGDEPRLDFQYYEHDLSNLGRVIEESYAFTKQFSKEHGFAPRAWAIYFVRRLPATKKPHELYSGGSGISVSFDPVFSNPIDPLWQQFVKAYNQVVIHSLGGRNSPNQTQWLTPTGLTIPRQLARDRFTTKYYAQFLG
;
A
#
# COMPACT_ATOMS: atom_id res chain seq x y z
N MET A 1 -11.57 -12.95 23.57
CA MET A 1 -11.13 -11.69 22.96
C MET A 1 -9.68 -11.90 22.57
N HIS A 2 -9.35 -11.83 21.28
CA HIS A 2 -7.95 -11.83 20.84
C HIS A 2 -7.42 -10.42 21.07
N ASP A 3 -6.46 -10.27 21.99
CA ASP A 3 -6.14 -8.95 22.55
C ASP A 3 -5.27 -8.04 21.68
N GLU A 4 -4.65 -8.47 20.57
CA GLU A 4 -3.86 -7.52 19.75
C GLU A 4 -3.88 -7.87 18.24
N CYS A 5 -4.48 -6.99 17.42
CA CYS A 5 -4.32 -6.97 15.97
C CYS A 5 -2.96 -6.35 15.62
N ASP A 6 -2.08 -7.09 14.93
CA ASP A 6 -0.73 -6.61 14.57
C ASP A 6 -0.75 -5.73 13.31
N ALA A 7 -1.68 -6.00 12.40
CA ALA A 7 -1.89 -5.16 11.22
C ALA A 7 -3.35 -5.22 10.77
N LEU A 8 -3.90 -4.05 10.47
CA LEU A 8 -5.19 -3.87 9.85
C LEU A 8 -4.99 -3.29 8.45
N PHE A 9 -5.55 -3.95 7.46
CA PHE A 9 -5.63 -3.45 6.09
C PHE A 9 -7.08 -3.27 5.70
N VAL A 10 -7.43 -2.09 5.22
CA VAL A 10 -8.74 -1.82 4.64
C VAL A 10 -8.57 -1.26 3.24
N PHE A 11 -9.35 -1.78 2.31
CA PHE A 11 -9.34 -1.42 0.90
C PHE A 11 -10.73 -0.99 0.47
N VAL A 12 -10.88 0.24 -0.01
CA VAL A 12 -12.17 0.77 -0.46
C VAL A 12 -12.11 0.96 -1.98
N ALA A 13 -12.80 0.09 -2.70
CA ALA A 13 -12.97 0.17 -4.14
C ALA A 13 -14.02 1.23 -4.48
N MET A 14 -13.59 2.34 -5.09
CA MET A 14 -14.43 3.49 -5.40
C MET A 14 -15.47 3.16 -6.48
N GLU A 15 -15.07 2.43 -7.52
CA GLU A 15 -15.94 2.10 -8.66
C GLU A 15 -17.09 1.16 -8.28
N SER A 16 -16.91 0.34 -7.24
CA SER A 16 -17.89 -0.68 -6.83
C SER A 16 -18.47 -0.46 -5.43
N LEU A 17 -18.01 0.58 -4.73
CA LEU A 17 -18.34 0.88 -3.33
C LEU A 17 -18.19 -0.34 -2.40
N ARG A 18 -17.17 -1.16 -2.66
CA ARG A 18 -16.85 -2.34 -1.84
C ARG A 18 -15.71 -2.02 -0.90
N ALA A 19 -15.84 -2.44 0.35
CA ALA A 19 -14.75 -2.42 1.31
C ALA A 19 -14.29 -3.86 1.60
N LEU A 20 -12.98 -4.08 1.58
CA LEU A 20 -12.35 -5.27 2.13
C LEU A 20 -11.62 -4.89 3.41
N CYS A 21 -11.74 -5.70 4.44
CA CYS A 21 -11.03 -5.57 5.71
C CYS A 21 -10.28 -6.87 5.98
N ASP A 22 -8.98 -6.75 6.23
CA ASP A 22 -8.06 -7.84 6.56
C ASP A 22 -7.41 -7.49 7.91
N GLN A 23 -7.78 -8.23 8.94
CA GLN A 23 -7.22 -8.12 10.29
C GLN A 23 -6.25 -9.27 10.51
N ARG A 24 -5.02 -8.93 10.89
CA ARG A 24 -3.94 -9.91 11.06
C ARG A 24 -3.57 -10.01 12.53
N PHE A 25 -3.72 -11.20 13.07
CA PHE A 25 -3.34 -11.55 14.43
C PHE A 25 -2.08 -12.41 14.38
N SER A 26 -1.04 -12.06 15.16
CA SER A 26 0.24 -12.77 15.18
C SER A 26 1.00 -12.78 13.84
N ALA A 27 1.11 -11.62 13.19
CA ALA A 27 1.98 -11.43 12.02
C ALA A 27 3.46 -11.34 12.47
N GLY A 28 3.94 -12.39 13.13
CA GLY A 28 5.26 -12.44 13.75
C GLY A 28 6.39 -12.67 12.74
N PRO A 29 7.63 -12.32 13.10
CA PRO A 29 8.83 -12.74 12.37
C PRO A 29 9.00 -14.26 12.54
N GLY A 30 8.39 -15.04 11.66
CA GLY A 30 8.57 -16.48 11.55
C GLY A 30 9.09 -16.83 10.15
N VAL A 31 9.82 -17.93 10.01
CA VAL A 31 10.35 -18.33 8.69
C VAL A 31 9.25 -18.93 7.81
N LYS A 32 8.17 -19.48 8.41
CA LYS A 32 7.07 -20.16 7.71
C LYS A 32 5.74 -20.02 8.45
N THR A 33 4.65 -20.02 7.69
CA THR A 33 3.26 -20.11 8.16
C THR A 33 3.03 -21.46 8.85
N PRO A 34 2.30 -21.52 9.98
CA PRO A 34 1.99 -22.78 10.65
C PRO A 34 1.24 -23.75 9.72
N ALA A 35 1.53 -25.05 9.81
CA ALA A 35 0.91 -26.07 8.96
C ALA A 35 -0.63 -26.08 9.04
N THR A 36 -1.19 -25.72 10.20
CA THR A 36 -2.63 -25.59 10.44
C THR A 36 -3.27 -24.45 9.64
N SER A 37 -2.53 -23.37 9.37
CA SER A 37 -3.00 -22.21 8.62
C SER A 37 -2.66 -22.27 7.13
N GLN A 38 -1.71 -23.13 6.74
CA GLN A 38 -1.13 -23.18 5.40
C GLN A 38 -2.17 -23.32 4.27
N PRO A 39 -3.19 -24.20 4.34
CA PRO A 39 -4.14 -24.35 3.24
C PRO A 39 -4.99 -23.10 2.97
N VAL A 40 -5.44 -22.43 4.03
CA VAL A 40 -6.22 -21.19 3.93
C VAL A 40 -5.32 -20.04 3.48
N PHE A 41 -4.10 -19.99 4.01
CA PHE A 41 -3.07 -19.04 3.59
C PHE A 41 -2.74 -19.17 2.10
N ASP A 42 -2.57 -20.38 1.56
CA ASP A 42 -2.27 -20.58 0.14
C ASP A 42 -3.41 -20.12 -0.78
N GLN A 43 -4.66 -20.31 -0.38
CA GLN A 43 -5.82 -19.79 -1.13
C GLN A 43 -5.84 -18.26 -1.12
N MET A 44 -5.61 -17.66 0.04
CA MET A 44 -5.53 -16.20 0.22
C MET A 44 -4.35 -15.61 -0.58
N ARG A 45 -3.18 -16.25 -0.51
CA ARG A 45 -1.96 -15.89 -1.27
C ARG A 45 -2.20 -15.94 -2.78
N LEU A 46 -2.79 -17.02 -3.30
CA LEU A 46 -3.12 -17.16 -4.73
C LEU A 46 -4.11 -16.09 -5.19
N SER A 47 -5.18 -15.87 -4.43
CA SER A 47 -6.19 -14.84 -4.73
C SER A 47 -5.58 -13.44 -4.73
N ARG A 48 -4.75 -13.12 -3.72
CA ARG A 48 -4.02 -11.85 -3.63
C ARG A 48 -3.07 -11.64 -4.81
N ARG A 49 -2.31 -12.66 -5.19
CA ARG A 49 -1.39 -12.61 -6.34
C ARG A 49 -2.12 -12.29 -7.63
N LEU A 50 -3.20 -13.02 -7.92
CA LEU A 50 -4.00 -12.81 -9.13
C LEU A 50 -4.66 -11.42 -9.14
N ASN A 51 -5.13 -10.94 -7.99
CA ASN A 51 -5.66 -9.58 -7.86
C ASN A 51 -4.61 -8.50 -8.17
N ILE A 52 -3.36 -8.68 -7.72
CA ILE A 52 -2.25 -7.78 -8.05
C ILE A 52 -1.91 -7.85 -9.54
N GLN A 53 -1.83 -9.07 -10.10
CA GLN A 53 -1.48 -9.33 -11.51
C GLN A 53 -2.52 -8.84 -12.51
N HIS A 54 -3.79 -8.72 -12.10
CA HIS A 54 -4.86 -8.31 -12.99
C HIS A 54 -5.48 -6.96 -12.61
N GLY A 55 -4.80 -6.22 -11.72
CA GLY A 55 -5.22 -4.88 -11.29
C GLY A 55 -6.64 -4.85 -10.76
N LEU A 56 -7.01 -5.85 -9.94
CA LEU A 56 -8.33 -6.00 -9.31
C LEU A 56 -9.52 -6.14 -10.28
N LYS A 57 -9.28 -6.47 -11.55
CA LYS A 57 -10.35 -6.85 -12.47
C LYS A 57 -10.98 -8.17 -12.00
N PRO A 58 -12.33 -8.31 -12.05
CA PRO A 58 -12.99 -9.58 -11.77
C PRO A 58 -12.40 -10.69 -12.66
N ASN A 59 -11.88 -11.74 -12.03
CA ASN A 59 -11.33 -12.89 -12.72
C ASN A 59 -12.03 -14.15 -12.18
N PRO A 60 -12.70 -14.97 -13.03
CA PRO A 60 -13.39 -16.19 -12.60
C PRO A 60 -12.50 -17.19 -11.87
N ALA A 61 -11.19 -17.16 -12.13
CA ALA A 61 -10.20 -17.98 -11.43
C ALA A 61 -9.85 -17.46 -10.03
N VAL A 62 -10.19 -16.20 -9.73
CA VAL A 62 -9.97 -15.56 -8.43
C VAL A 62 -11.18 -15.79 -7.55
N LYS A 63 -11.05 -16.75 -6.63
CA LYS A 63 -12.04 -16.90 -5.56
C LYS A 63 -12.03 -15.65 -4.67
N PRO A 64 -13.19 -15.19 -4.19
CA PRO A 64 -13.26 -14.11 -3.21
C PRO A 64 -12.31 -14.42 -2.06
N LEU A 65 -11.54 -13.43 -1.64
CA LEU A 65 -10.76 -13.56 -0.41
C LEU A 65 -11.76 -13.90 0.71
N PRO A 66 -11.60 -15.04 1.39
CA PRO A 66 -12.42 -15.29 2.57
C PRO A 66 -12.12 -14.14 3.53
N LEU A 67 -13.17 -13.44 3.99
CA LEU A 67 -13.08 -12.48 5.09
C LEU A 67 -12.59 -13.27 6.29
N THR A 68 -11.28 -13.33 6.46
CA THR A 68 -10.64 -14.18 7.45
C THR A 68 -10.31 -13.28 8.62
N HIS A 69 -11.09 -13.46 9.68
CA HIS A 69 -10.88 -12.70 10.90
C HIS A 69 -9.68 -13.22 11.70
N ASP A 70 -9.15 -14.43 11.42
CA ASP A 70 -8.15 -15.09 12.28
C ASP A 70 -7.07 -15.87 11.49
N LEU A 71 -6.50 -15.32 10.41
CA LEU A 71 -5.44 -16.02 9.68
C LEU A 71 -4.04 -15.67 10.22
N VAL A 72 -3.39 -16.65 10.86
CA VAL A 72 -1.97 -16.55 11.28
C VAL A 72 -1.08 -17.02 10.14
N TYR A 73 -0.22 -16.14 9.61
CA TYR A 73 0.71 -16.48 8.54
C TYR A 73 2.02 -15.70 8.63
N SER A 74 3.10 -16.23 8.06
CA SER A 74 4.38 -15.54 7.96
C SER A 74 4.42 -14.63 6.74
N ARG A 75 4.84 -13.37 6.94
CA ARG A 75 5.12 -12.45 5.82
C ARG A 75 6.22 -13.00 4.91
N ALA A 76 7.17 -13.79 5.43
CA ALA A 76 8.25 -14.37 4.63
C ALA A 76 7.72 -15.23 3.47
N ASP A 77 6.57 -15.88 3.64
CA ASP A 77 5.93 -16.69 2.59
C ASP A 77 5.25 -15.85 1.49
N LEU A 78 5.21 -14.52 1.64
CA LEU A 78 4.80 -13.57 0.59
C LEU A 78 5.99 -12.89 -0.08
N VAL A 79 7.17 -12.94 0.55
CA VAL A 79 8.39 -12.30 0.02
C VAL A 79 8.89 -13.19 -1.13
N ASN A 80 9.13 -12.58 -2.30
CA ASN A 80 9.60 -13.21 -3.55
C ASN A 80 8.53 -13.74 -4.53
N GLU A 81 7.24 -13.50 -4.29
CA GLU A 81 6.18 -13.88 -5.26
C GLU A 81 5.72 -12.73 -6.16
N TYR A 82 6.45 -11.62 -6.16
CA TYR A 82 6.14 -10.51 -7.05
C TYR A 82 6.39 -10.94 -8.49
N TRP A 83 5.28 -11.19 -9.19
CA TRP A 83 5.22 -11.29 -10.64
C TRP A 83 6.03 -10.16 -11.28
N GLN A 84 6.77 -10.48 -12.35
CA GLN A 84 7.43 -9.49 -13.19
C GLN A 84 6.55 -9.24 -14.42
N PRO A 85 5.63 -8.27 -14.37
CA PRO A 85 4.76 -7.99 -15.49
C PRO A 85 5.57 -7.44 -16.65
N LYS A 86 5.13 -7.74 -17.87
CA LYS A 86 5.60 -7.03 -19.06
C LYS A 86 5.15 -5.57 -19.00
N GLY A 87 5.82 -4.70 -19.74
CA GLY A 87 5.59 -3.25 -19.65
C GLY A 87 4.15 -2.80 -19.96
N ASP A 88 3.39 -3.61 -20.69
CA ASP A 88 2.02 -3.36 -21.12
C ASP A 88 0.97 -4.17 -20.35
N GLU A 89 1.38 -5.06 -19.44
CA GLU A 89 0.45 -5.87 -18.67
C GLU A 89 -0.24 -5.02 -17.59
N PRO A 90 -1.59 -5.03 -17.52
CA PRO A 90 -2.31 -4.43 -16.41
C PRO A 90 -1.81 -5.01 -15.09
N ARG A 91 -1.45 -4.16 -14.14
CA ARG A 91 -1.02 -4.56 -12.81
C ARG A 91 -1.49 -3.54 -11.80
N LEU A 92 -1.65 -3.98 -10.56
CA LEU A 92 -1.86 -3.06 -9.46
C LEU A 92 -0.65 -2.14 -9.32
N ASP A 93 -0.89 -0.83 -9.33
CA ASP A 93 0.10 0.20 -9.07
C ASP A 93 -0.44 1.11 -7.97
N PHE A 94 0.41 1.44 -7.00
CA PHE A 94 0.10 2.35 -5.91
C PHE A 94 1.42 2.99 -5.45
N GLN A 95 1.31 4.18 -4.87
CA GLN A 95 2.42 4.82 -4.19
C GLN A 95 2.14 4.79 -2.69
N TYR A 96 3.17 4.51 -1.88
CA TYR A 96 3.00 4.44 -0.43
C TYR A 96 3.19 5.84 0.17
N TYR A 97 2.22 6.26 0.99
CA TYR A 97 2.21 7.54 1.69
C TYR A 97 1.99 7.31 3.18
N GLU A 98 3.03 7.49 3.98
CA GLU A 98 2.88 7.39 5.43
C GLU A 98 2.45 8.72 6.04
N HIS A 99 1.44 8.67 6.89
CA HIS A 99 0.87 9.84 7.55
C HIS A 99 0.99 9.75 9.07
N ASP A 100 0.85 10.89 9.73
CA ASP A 100 0.63 10.92 11.17
C ASP A 100 -0.80 10.47 11.49
N LEU A 101 -0.94 9.54 12.43
CA LEU A 101 -2.25 9.02 12.85
C LEU A 101 -3.18 10.14 13.35
N SER A 102 -2.63 11.15 14.01
CA SER A 102 -3.40 12.30 14.52
C SER A 102 -4.06 13.12 13.42
N ASN A 103 -3.53 13.05 12.19
CA ASN A 103 -4.04 13.79 11.03
C ASN A 103 -4.89 12.93 10.09
N LEU A 104 -5.23 11.69 10.47
CA LEU A 104 -5.86 10.74 9.55
C LEU A 104 -7.19 11.24 8.98
N GLY A 105 -8.05 11.87 9.79
CA GLY A 105 -9.33 12.41 9.31
C GLY A 105 -9.13 13.44 8.20
N ARG A 106 -8.20 14.37 8.41
CA ARG A 106 -7.81 15.39 7.44
C ARG A 106 -7.21 14.79 6.17
N VAL A 107 -6.34 13.78 6.30
CA VAL A 107 -5.76 13.06 5.17
C VAL A 107 -6.88 12.46 4.31
N ILE A 108 -7.80 11.72 4.91
CA ILE A 108 -8.90 11.08 4.16
C ILE A 108 -9.74 12.15 3.45
N GLU A 109 -10.15 13.20 4.16
CA GLU A 109 -11.00 14.26 3.61
C GLU A 109 -10.33 14.98 2.43
N GLU A 110 -9.10 15.47 2.59
CA GLU A 110 -8.39 16.20 1.55
C GLU A 110 -8.02 15.31 0.36
N SER A 111 -7.67 14.03 0.57
CA SER A 111 -7.41 13.08 -0.51
C SER A 111 -8.65 12.79 -1.33
N TYR A 112 -9.82 12.69 -0.69
CA TYR A 112 -11.09 12.55 -1.40
C TYR A 112 -11.50 13.83 -2.13
N ALA A 113 -11.29 15.00 -1.51
CA ALA A 113 -11.55 16.29 -2.16
C ALA A 113 -10.68 16.47 -3.41
N PHE A 114 -9.38 16.19 -3.29
CA PHE A 114 -8.44 16.16 -4.42
C PHE A 114 -8.91 15.20 -5.51
N THR A 115 -9.27 13.96 -5.15
CA THR A 115 -9.72 12.95 -6.11
C THR A 115 -10.95 13.42 -6.90
N LYS A 116 -11.94 13.99 -6.21
CA LYS A 116 -13.15 14.51 -6.86
C LYS A 116 -12.83 15.67 -7.80
N GLN A 117 -11.95 16.58 -7.37
CA GLN A 117 -11.54 17.71 -8.19
C GLN A 117 -10.77 17.24 -9.44
N PHE A 118 -9.78 16.37 -9.28
CA PHE A 118 -9.01 15.81 -10.38
C PHE A 118 -9.92 15.05 -11.38
N SER A 119 -10.90 14.29 -10.87
CA SER A 119 -11.87 13.58 -11.70
C SER A 119 -12.75 14.52 -12.50
N LYS A 120 -13.17 15.65 -11.92
CA LYS A 120 -13.93 16.68 -12.62
C LYS A 120 -13.11 17.35 -13.74
N GLU A 121 -11.82 17.58 -13.50
CA GLU A 121 -10.92 18.27 -14.44
C GLU A 121 -10.41 17.37 -15.57
N HIS A 122 -10.11 16.11 -15.26
CA HIS A 122 -9.38 15.21 -16.15
C HIS A 122 -10.17 13.96 -16.56
N GLY A 123 -11.38 13.76 -16.02
CA GLY A 123 -12.19 12.56 -16.28
C GLY A 123 -11.59 11.28 -15.69
N PHE A 124 -10.68 11.40 -14.72
CA PHE A 124 -9.93 10.27 -14.15
C PHE A 124 -10.07 10.18 -12.63
N ALA A 125 -10.21 8.97 -12.10
CA ALA A 125 -10.10 8.68 -10.68
C ALA A 125 -9.33 7.36 -10.48
N PRO A 126 -8.61 7.21 -9.35
CA PRO A 126 -8.06 5.91 -8.96
C PRO A 126 -9.21 4.93 -8.73
N ARG A 127 -8.94 3.64 -8.90
CA ARG A 127 -9.96 2.60 -8.71
C ARG A 127 -10.34 2.45 -7.24
N ALA A 128 -9.39 2.74 -6.36
CA ALA A 128 -9.55 2.53 -4.94
C ALA A 128 -8.59 3.38 -4.11
N TRP A 129 -8.88 3.40 -2.82
CA TRP A 129 -7.97 3.87 -1.79
C TRP A 129 -7.73 2.76 -0.76
N ALA A 130 -6.49 2.61 -0.36
CA ALA A 130 -6.02 1.60 0.57
C ALA A 130 -5.54 2.27 1.85
N ILE A 131 -6.09 1.90 2.99
CA ILE A 131 -5.61 2.34 4.31
C ILE A 131 -4.96 1.17 5.04
N TYR A 132 -3.79 1.42 5.61
CA TYR A 132 -3.05 0.44 6.39
C TYR A 132 -2.74 0.99 7.77
N PHE A 133 -2.95 0.17 8.81
CA PHE A 133 -2.43 0.37 10.16
C PHE A 133 -1.51 -0.79 10.46
N VAL A 134 -0.23 -0.50 10.66
CA VAL A 134 0.79 -1.54 10.88
C VAL A 134 1.51 -1.26 12.19
N ARG A 135 1.47 -2.22 13.12
CA ARG A 135 2.32 -2.20 14.30
C ARG A 135 3.77 -2.36 13.85
N ARG A 136 4.60 -1.36 14.16
CA ARG A 136 6.05 -1.44 14.02
C ARG A 136 6.63 -2.17 15.22
N LEU A 137 7.48 -3.15 14.94
CA LEU A 137 8.21 -3.90 15.96
C LEU A 137 9.47 -3.14 16.41
N PRO A 138 10.07 -3.51 17.56
CA PRO A 138 11.39 -2.99 17.93
C PRO A 138 12.41 -3.15 16.80
N ALA A 139 13.33 -2.20 16.67
CA ALA A 139 14.31 -2.17 15.58
C ALA A 139 15.17 -3.45 15.52
N THR A 140 15.42 -4.09 16.67
CA THR A 140 16.14 -5.37 16.78
C THR A 140 15.41 -6.54 16.10
N LYS A 141 14.08 -6.49 15.99
CA LYS A 141 13.25 -7.53 15.34
C LYS A 141 13.00 -7.24 13.86
N LYS A 142 13.08 -5.97 13.44
CA LYS A 142 12.92 -5.56 12.04
C LYS A 142 13.87 -4.39 11.72
N PRO A 143 15.12 -4.69 11.37
CA PRO A 143 16.15 -3.65 11.15
C PRO A 143 16.01 -2.92 9.81
N HIS A 144 15.28 -3.47 8.85
CA HIS A 144 15.23 -2.96 7.47
C HIS A 144 13.79 -2.92 6.90
N GLU A 145 13.65 -2.27 5.74
CA GLU A 145 12.44 -2.13 4.92
C GLU A 145 11.35 -1.19 5.46
N LEU A 146 10.23 -1.10 4.71
CA LEU A 146 8.99 -0.45 5.11
C LEU A 146 8.58 -0.94 6.52
N TYR A 147 8.27 0.00 7.42
CA TYR A 147 7.89 -0.24 8.82
C TYR A 147 9.03 -0.60 9.79
N SER A 148 10.30 -0.44 9.40
CA SER A 148 11.43 -0.50 10.36
C SER A 148 11.54 0.79 11.21
N GLY A 149 12.56 0.92 12.05
CA GLY A 149 12.83 2.16 12.80
C GLY A 149 12.13 2.27 14.15
N GLY A 150 11.92 1.16 14.87
CA GLY A 150 11.46 1.12 16.25
C GLY A 150 9.94 1.00 16.42
N SER A 151 9.54 0.66 17.66
CA SER A 151 8.14 0.37 18.00
C SER A 151 7.21 1.56 17.75
N GLY A 152 5.97 1.27 17.35
CA GLY A 152 4.93 2.27 17.15
C GLY A 152 3.88 1.80 16.15
N ILE A 153 3.15 2.74 15.55
CA ILE A 153 2.17 2.47 14.49
C ILE A 153 2.58 3.27 13.26
N SER A 154 2.58 2.62 12.09
CA SER A 154 2.61 3.30 10.79
C SER A 154 1.21 3.30 10.22
N VAL A 155 0.79 4.43 9.68
CA VAL A 155 -0.48 4.60 8.98
C VAL A 155 -0.19 5.03 7.56
N SER A 156 -0.78 4.37 6.57
CA SER A 156 -0.72 4.82 5.17
C SER A 156 -2.09 4.93 4.54
N PHE A 157 -2.22 5.84 3.57
CA PHE A 157 -3.45 6.06 2.80
C PHE A 157 -3.10 6.28 1.33
N ASP A 158 -3.31 5.24 0.54
CA ASP A 158 -2.65 5.07 -0.75
C ASP A 158 -3.69 4.94 -1.87
N PRO A 159 -3.65 5.76 -2.93
CA PRO A 159 -4.46 5.56 -4.12
C PRO A 159 -3.96 4.34 -4.88
N VAL A 160 -4.89 3.61 -5.49
CA VAL A 160 -4.61 2.34 -6.17
C VAL A 160 -5.23 2.33 -7.56
N PHE A 161 -4.44 1.91 -8.55
CA PHE A 161 -4.88 1.80 -9.95
C PHE A 161 -4.41 0.50 -10.60
N SER A 162 -5.00 0.16 -11.75
CA SER A 162 -4.81 -1.12 -12.44
C SER A 162 -3.89 -1.06 -13.66
N ASN A 163 -3.37 0.11 -14.00
CA ASN A 163 -2.49 0.31 -15.15
C ASN A 163 -1.39 1.34 -14.84
N PRO A 164 -0.14 0.91 -14.55
CA PRO A 164 0.96 1.81 -14.18
C PRO A 164 1.39 2.76 -15.31
N ILE A 165 1.14 2.39 -16.57
CA ILE A 165 1.57 3.18 -17.74
C ILE A 165 0.46 4.10 -18.26
N ASP A 166 -0.70 4.14 -17.60
CA ASP A 166 -1.77 5.08 -17.95
C ASP A 166 -1.29 6.52 -17.69
N PRO A 167 -1.26 7.40 -18.72
CA PRO A 167 -0.81 8.78 -18.54
C PRO A 167 -1.61 9.55 -17.49
N LEU A 168 -2.92 9.28 -17.36
CA LEU A 168 -3.78 9.95 -16.38
C LEU A 168 -3.48 9.46 -14.95
N TRP A 169 -3.13 8.17 -14.80
CA TRP A 169 -2.62 7.66 -13.53
C TRP A 169 -1.30 8.32 -13.14
N GLN A 170 -0.36 8.41 -14.08
CA GLN A 170 0.94 9.03 -13.80
C GLN A 170 0.80 10.51 -13.45
N GLN A 171 -0.10 11.22 -14.13
CA GLN A 171 -0.44 12.60 -13.83
C GLN A 171 -1.11 12.74 -12.45
N PHE A 172 -2.06 11.87 -12.13
CA PHE A 172 -2.72 11.82 -10.83
C PHE A 172 -1.71 11.64 -9.69
N VAL A 173 -0.82 10.66 -9.81
CA VAL A 173 0.21 10.36 -8.80
C VAL A 173 1.17 11.55 -8.62
N LYS A 174 1.62 12.18 -9.72
CA LYS A 174 2.48 13.38 -9.65
C LYS A 174 1.78 14.54 -8.95
N ALA A 175 0.51 14.80 -9.28
CA ALA A 175 -0.27 15.87 -8.66
C ALA A 175 -0.56 15.56 -7.17
N TYR A 176 -0.93 14.33 -6.85
CA TYR A 176 -1.20 13.92 -5.48
C TYR A 176 0.05 13.96 -4.60
N ASN A 177 1.23 13.65 -5.16
CA ASN A 177 2.50 13.83 -4.46
C ASN A 177 2.67 15.25 -3.91
N GLN A 178 2.23 16.27 -4.66
CA GLN A 178 2.28 17.66 -4.23
C GLN A 178 1.33 17.93 -3.06
N VAL A 179 0.11 17.39 -3.11
CA VAL A 179 -0.85 17.49 -2.00
C VAL A 179 -0.28 16.85 -0.74
N VAL A 180 0.29 15.64 -0.87
CA VAL A 180 0.87 14.91 0.26
C VAL A 180 2.00 15.70 0.91
N ILE A 181 2.93 16.24 0.11
CA ILE A 181 4.10 16.95 0.60
C ILE A 181 3.72 18.31 1.20
N HIS A 182 2.96 19.11 0.46
CA HIS A 182 2.76 20.52 0.79
C HIS A 182 1.55 20.79 1.67
N SER A 183 0.51 19.94 1.61
CA SER A 183 -0.73 20.16 2.37
C SER A 183 -0.84 19.19 3.56
N LEU A 184 -0.52 17.92 3.35
CA LEU A 184 -0.73 16.86 4.35
C LEU A 184 0.50 16.57 5.22
N GLY A 185 1.69 17.01 4.81
CA GLY A 185 2.95 16.68 5.49
C GLY A 185 3.23 15.17 5.54
N GLY A 186 2.69 14.42 4.58
CA GLY A 186 2.89 12.98 4.47
C GLY A 186 4.27 12.61 3.94
N ARG A 187 4.60 11.32 4.05
CA ARG A 187 5.94 10.79 3.73
C ARG A 187 5.83 9.81 2.57
N ASN A 188 6.17 10.31 1.39
CA ASN A 188 6.10 9.54 0.15
C ASN A 188 7.20 8.46 0.16
N SER A 189 6.87 7.24 -0.25
CA SER A 189 7.84 6.20 -0.58
C SER A 189 7.65 5.78 -2.05
N PRO A 190 8.57 6.15 -2.95
CA PRO A 190 8.44 5.86 -4.38
C PRO A 190 8.78 4.40 -4.75
N ASN A 191 8.94 3.50 -3.77
CA ASN A 191 9.47 2.16 -3.98
C ASN A 191 8.55 1.21 -4.79
N GLN A 192 7.25 1.49 -4.85
CA GLN A 192 6.27 0.67 -5.61
C GLN A 192 5.98 1.24 -7.01
N THR A 193 6.26 2.52 -7.23
CA THR A 193 5.92 3.26 -8.44
C THR A 193 7.17 3.41 -9.32
N GLN A 194 7.64 2.32 -9.92
CA GLN A 194 8.97 2.26 -10.57
C GLN A 194 9.16 3.21 -11.76
N TRP A 195 8.07 3.66 -12.39
CA TRP A 195 8.13 4.66 -13.48
C TRP A 195 8.42 6.08 -12.96
N LEU A 196 8.26 6.34 -11.66
CA LEU A 196 8.47 7.65 -11.07
C LEU A 196 9.96 7.95 -10.98
N THR A 197 10.37 9.10 -11.52
CA THR A 197 11.75 9.58 -11.52
C THR A 197 11.92 10.77 -10.56
N PRO A 198 13.16 11.12 -10.15
CA PRO A 198 13.42 12.31 -9.35
C PRO A 198 12.93 13.63 -9.95
N THR A 199 12.76 13.70 -11.28
CA THR A 199 12.17 14.86 -11.97
C THR A 199 10.65 14.97 -11.75
N GLY A 200 9.97 13.85 -11.44
CA GLY A 200 8.54 13.81 -11.15
C GLY A 200 8.20 13.85 -9.66
N LEU A 201 9.19 13.76 -8.78
CA LEU A 201 9.02 13.81 -7.33
C LEU A 201 10.32 14.28 -6.66
N THR A 202 10.20 15.36 -5.88
CA THR A 202 11.24 15.83 -4.96
C THR A 202 10.67 15.85 -3.56
N ILE A 203 11.25 15.06 -2.66
CA ILE A 203 10.82 14.91 -1.28
C ILE A 203 11.70 15.80 -0.40
N PRO A 204 11.13 16.79 0.32
CA PRO A 204 11.88 17.60 1.26
C PRO A 204 12.55 16.74 2.32
N ARG A 205 13.84 16.99 2.60
CA ARG A 205 14.61 16.22 3.60
C ARG A 205 13.95 16.13 4.97
N GLN A 206 13.21 17.16 5.40
CA GLN A 206 12.49 17.14 6.68
C GLN A 206 11.34 16.11 6.73
N LEU A 207 10.80 15.69 5.58
CA LEU A 207 9.77 14.65 5.50
C LEU A 207 10.37 13.25 5.37
N ALA A 208 11.66 13.15 5.05
CA ALA A 208 12.35 11.88 4.96
C ALA A 208 12.45 11.20 6.34
N ARG A 209 12.48 9.86 6.31
CA ARG A 209 12.79 9.05 7.48
C ARG A 209 13.96 8.16 7.13
N ASP A 210 14.93 8.02 8.04
CA ASP A 210 16.12 7.19 7.83
C ASP A 210 15.79 5.76 7.40
N ARG A 211 14.64 5.23 7.85
CA ARG A 211 14.15 3.90 7.45
C ARG A 211 13.74 3.79 5.97
N PHE A 212 13.44 4.90 5.31
CA PHE A 212 13.09 4.94 3.90
C PHE A 212 14.29 5.21 3.00
N THR A 213 15.38 5.77 3.54
CA THR A 213 16.55 6.26 2.78
C THR A 213 17.47 5.13 2.30
N THR A 214 16.91 4.19 1.53
CA THR A 214 17.69 3.32 0.66
C THR A 214 18.42 4.14 -0.40
N LYS A 215 19.43 3.57 -1.07
CA LYS A 215 20.13 4.24 -2.18
C LYS A 215 19.17 4.72 -3.29
N TYR A 216 18.09 3.98 -3.54
CA TYR A 216 17.07 4.37 -4.50
C TYR A 216 16.25 5.57 -4.00
N TYR A 217 15.76 5.52 -2.76
CA TYR A 217 14.98 6.61 -2.17
C TYR A 217 15.77 7.92 -2.09
N ALA A 218 17.07 7.84 -1.80
CA ALA A 218 17.95 9.02 -1.69
C ALA A 218 17.98 9.86 -2.97
N GLN A 219 17.68 9.28 -4.14
CA GLN A 219 17.62 10.00 -5.42
C GLN A 219 16.46 11.01 -5.49
N PHE A 220 15.42 10.81 -4.69
CA PHE A 220 14.23 11.66 -4.65
C PHE A 220 14.33 12.78 -3.61
N LEU A 221 15.42 12.84 -2.83
CA LEU A 221 15.58 13.85 -1.78
C LEU A 221 16.04 15.19 -2.36
N GLY A 222 15.31 16.26 -2.01
CA GLY A 222 15.66 17.65 -2.32
C GLY A 222 15.70 18.52 -1.08
#